data_AF-A0A2T0KZV0-F1
#
_entry.id   AF-A0A2T0KZV0-F1
#
_cell.length_a   1.000
_cell.length_b   1.000
_cell.length_c   1.000
_cell.angle_alpha   90.00
_cell.angle_beta   90.00
_cell.angle_gamma   90.00
#
_symmetry.space_group_name_H-M   'P 1'
#
loop_
_entity.id
_entity.type
_entity.pdbx_description
1 polymer ?
#
loop_
_entity_poly.entity_id
_entity_poly.type
_entity_poly.pdbx_seq_one_letter_code
_entity_poly.pdbx_strand_id
1 'polypeptide(L)'
;MENKLHTTQNRLPGDADHARLRRAQGATLRTLLFVVLSCFLSTALPAQPPASADTGPASATPAPRHLDRSGKTRKGKASYYGRAFYKKEMADGMPMNPQSNAAASKTLPLGTKARVTNLKNGNSEVVEIRDRGPYVKDRIVDLSPKTADKLGLKKDGVAPVEVKPVEVPQADGTVKPGAGAQESERGRSSGYAQDSHSLR
;
A
#
# COMPACT_ATOMS: atom_id res chain seq x y z
N MET A 1 -5.23 70.13 -6.28
CA MET A 1 -6.03 69.32 -7.24
C MET A 1 -6.12 67.91 -6.67
N GLU A 2 -6.92 67.75 -5.62
CA GLU A 2 -6.92 66.59 -4.73
C GLU A 2 -8.00 65.55 -5.08
N ASN A 3 -7.58 64.29 -5.01
CA ASN A 3 -8.35 63.06 -5.12
C ASN A 3 -9.53 63.01 -4.16
N LYS A 4 -10.70 62.54 -4.64
CA LYS A 4 -11.64 61.73 -3.82
C LYS A 4 -12.30 60.64 -4.67
N LEU A 5 -11.96 59.40 -4.32
CA LEU A 5 -12.59 58.15 -4.70
C LEU A 5 -14.03 58.09 -4.14
N HIS A 6 -14.98 57.60 -4.94
CA HIS A 6 -16.27 57.12 -4.42
C HIS A 6 -16.42 55.64 -4.79
N THR A 7 -16.18 54.80 -3.78
CA THR A 7 -16.50 53.37 -3.72
C THR A 7 -17.97 53.22 -3.37
N THR A 8 -18.74 52.54 -4.22
CA THR A 8 -20.14 52.19 -3.97
C THR A 8 -20.21 50.89 -3.18
N GLN A 9 -20.68 50.98 -1.93
CA GLN A 9 -21.04 49.84 -1.07
C GLN A 9 -22.52 49.50 -1.28
N ASN A 10 -22.82 48.25 -1.61
CA ASN A 10 -24.17 47.70 -1.54
C ASN A 10 -24.25 46.65 -0.43
N ARG A 11 -25.18 46.88 0.51
CA ARG A 11 -25.44 46.03 1.68
C ARG A 11 -26.93 45.65 1.74
N LEU A 12 -27.19 44.33 1.62
CA LEU A 12 -28.25 43.48 2.23
C LEU A 12 -29.74 43.86 1.95
N PRO A 13 -30.77 43.02 2.23
CA PRO A 13 -30.84 41.79 3.06
C PRO A 13 -31.69 40.64 2.47
N GLY A 14 -31.84 39.52 3.21
CA GLY A 14 -32.87 38.52 2.89
C GLY A 14 -32.75 37.20 3.66
N ASP A 15 -33.10 37.24 4.95
CA ASP A 15 -33.55 36.07 5.71
C ASP A 15 -34.74 35.40 5.02
N ALA A 16 -34.76 34.07 4.97
CA ALA A 16 -35.97 33.30 4.73
C ALA A 16 -35.90 31.96 5.47
N ASP A 17 -36.37 32.04 6.71
CA ASP A 17 -37.25 31.13 7.42
C ASP A 17 -37.29 29.63 7.15
N HIS A 18 -37.21 28.97 8.30
CA HIS A 18 -37.58 27.61 8.61
C HIS A 18 -39.01 27.22 8.22
N ALA A 19 -39.17 25.89 8.12
CA ALA A 19 -40.39 25.12 8.33
C ALA A 19 -41.38 25.03 7.17
N ARG A 20 -41.46 23.85 6.53
CA ARG A 20 -42.75 23.23 6.18
C ARG A 20 -42.71 21.71 6.30
N LEU A 21 -43.44 21.26 7.32
CA LEU A 21 -44.46 20.21 7.32
C LEU A 21 -44.15 18.79 6.76
N ARG A 22 -44.22 17.88 7.74
CA ARG A 22 -44.70 16.50 7.68
C ARG A 22 -45.94 16.32 6.77
N ARG A 23 -45.93 15.25 5.97
CA ARG A 23 -47.10 14.46 5.51
C ARG A 23 -46.65 12.99 5.50
N ALA A 24 -47.17 12.14 6.40
CA ALA A 24 -48.43 11.38 6.25
C ALA A 24 -48.25 10.25 5.21
N GLN A 25 -48.13 8.96 5.59
CA GLN A 25 -49.16 8.00 6.07
C GLN A 25 -49.46 6.95 4.97
N GLY A 26 -49.59 5.68 5.37
CA GLY A 26 -50.09 4.55 4.56
C GLY A 26 -49.08 3.39 4.45
N ALA A 27 -48.92 2.50 5.42
CA ALA A 27 -49.80 1.38 5.78
C ALA A 27 -50.18 0.48 4.58
N THR A 28 -49.61 -0.72 4.52
CA THR A 28 -50.31 -1.95 4.07
C THR A 28 -49.53 -3.18 4.53
N LEU A 29 -49.77 -3.55 5.78
CA LEU A 29 -49.65 -4.91 6.30
C LEU A 29 -50.69 -5.78 5.57
N ARG A 30 -50.26 -6.87 4.93
CA ARG A 30 -51.17 -7.95 4.50
C ARG A 30 -50.54 -9.30 4.75
N THR A 31 -50.82 -9.79 5.96
CA THR A 31 -50.69 -11.18 6.41
C THR A 31 -51.98 -11.95 6.06
N LEU A 32 -51.87 -13.28 6.02
CA LEU A 32 -52.85 -14.37 5.80
C LEU A 32 -52.91 -14.92 4.36
N LEU A 33 -52.50 -16.16 4.00
CA LEU A 33 -52.49 -17.53 4.61
C LEU A 33 -53.72 -18.40 4.25
N PHE A 34 -53.44 -19.66 3.86
CA PHE A 34 -54.29 -20.88 3.68
C PHE A 34 -54.97 -21.09 2.30
N VAL A 35 -55.03 -22.27 1.65
CA VAL A 35 -55.36 -23.64 2.10
C VAL A 35 -54.84 -24.76 1.13
N VAL A 36 -54.09 -25.73 1.70
CA VAL A 36 -54.15 -27.23 1.64
C VAL A 36 -54.44 -28.01 0.34
N LEU A 37 -53.55 -28.96 -0.02
CA LEU A 37 -53.93 -30.33 -0.44
C LEU A 37 -52.79 -31.39 -0.30
N SER A 38 -52.92 -32.22 0.74
CA SER A 38 -52.52 -33.65 0.92
C SER A 38 -51.31 -34.28 0.21
N CYS A 39 -50.37 -34.80 1.01
CA CYS A 39 -50.04 -36.24 1.05
C CYS A 39 -49.13 -36.52 2.24
N PHE A 40 -49.71 -37.07 3.32
CA PHE A 40 -48.94 -37.67 4.40
C PHE A 40 -48.45 -39.03 3.90
N LEU A 41 -47.15 -39.13 3.63
CA LEU A 41 -46.47 -40.42 3.58
C LEU A 41 -45.19 -40.31 4.42
N SER A 42 -45.30 -40.79 5.66
CA SER A 42 -44.18 -41.02 6.55
C SER A 42 -43.09 -41.82 5.84
N THR A 43 -41.96 -41.19 5.60
CA THR A 43 -40.69 -41.87 5.41
C THR A 43 -39.73 -41.31 6.47
N ALA A 44 -39.33 -42.19 7.38
CA ALA A 44 -38.36 -41.88 8.41
C ALA A 44 -37.03 -41.44 7.77
N LEU A 45 -36.55 -40.25 8.10
CA LEU A 45 -35.20 -39.81 7.75
C LEU A 45 -34.18 -40.75 8.45
N PRO A 46 -33.26 -41.41 7.71
CA PRO A 46 -32.01 -41.81 8.32
C PRO A 46 -31.21 -40.53 8.61
N ALA A 47 -30.70 -40.43 9.84
CA ALA A 47 -29.75 -39.40 10.23
C ALA A 47 -28.58 -39.38 9.25
N GLN A 48 -28.49 -38.33 8.42
CA GLN A 48 -27.30 -38.08 7.63
C GLN A 48 -26.17 -37.76 8.61
N PRO A 49 -25.05 -38.51 8.60
CA PRO A 49 -23.87 -38.10 9.34
C PRO A 49 -23.47 -36.69 8.86
N PRO A 50 -22.97 -35.81 9.76
CA PRO A 50 -22.58 -34.47 9.36
C PRO A 50 -21.62 -34.59 8.19
N ALA A 51 -22.00 -33.95 7.08
CA ALA A 51 -21.18 -33.82 5.89
C ALA A 51 -19.76 -33.55 6.34
N SER A 52 -18.86 -34.50 6.03
CA SER A 52 -17.43 -34.30 6.14
C SER A 52 -17.15 -32.98 5.46
N ALA A 53 -16.89 -31.96 6.28
CA ALA A 53 -16.30 -30.72 5.83
C ALA A 53 -14.99 -31.15 5.18
N ASP A 54 -15.03 -31.22 3.86
CA ASP A 54 -13.86 -31.34 3.01
C ASP A 54 -13.04 -30.08 3.26
N THR A 55 -12.31 -30.11 4.38
CA THR A 55 -11.26 -29.17 4.71
C THR A 55 -10.11 -29.60 3.85
N GLY A 56 -10.26 -29.39 2.54
CA GLY A 56 -9.16 -29.41 1.61
C GLY A 56 -8.05 -28.55 2.23
N PRO A 57 -6.79 -29.01 2.20
CA PRO A 57 -5.73 -28.34 2.91
C PRO A 57 -5.72 -26.88 2.47
N ALA A 58 -5.92 -26.00 3.46
CA ALA A 58 -5.63 -24.58 3.36
C ALA A 58 -4.37 -24.43 2.53
N SER A 59 -4.50 -23.72 1.40
CA SER A 59 -3.43 -23.44 0.43
C SER A 59 -2.08 -23.48 1.10
N ALA A 60 -1.33 -24.56 0.86
CA ALA A 60 0.00 -24.74 1.43
C ALA A 60 0.81 -23.48 1.11
N THR A 61 1.16 -22.72 2.14
CA THR A 61 2.17 -21.68 2.05
C THR A 61 3.41 -22.34 1.44
N PRO A 62 3.89 -21.93 0.25
CA PRO A 62 5.10 -22.53 -0.27
C PRO A 62 6.23 -22.24 0.72
N ALA A 63 6.97 -23.28 1.07
CA ALA A 63 8.23 -23.26 1.81
C ALA A 63 9.10 -22.06 1.40
N PRO A 64 9.97 -21.53 2.28
CA PRO A 64 10.65 -20.25 2.06
C PRO A 64 11.33 -20.26 0.70
N ARG A 65 10.78 -19.45 -0.22
CA ARG A 65 11.45 -19.11 -1.48
C ARG A 65 12.85 -18.64 -1.08
N HIS A 66 13.87 -19.32 -1.59
CA HIS A 66 15.26 -18.97 -1.37
C HIS A 66 15.43 -17.44 -1.46
N LEU A 67 15.78 -16.80 -0.34
CA LEU A 67 15.94 -15.35 -0.31
C LEU A 67 17.13 -14.98 -1.19
N ASP A 68 16.89 -14.04 -2.10
CA ASP A 68 17.90 -13.50 -3.00
C ASP A 68 18.86 -12.60 -2.21
N ARG A 69 20.02 -13.16 -1.88
CA ARG A 69 21.12 -12.48 -1.21
C ARG A 69 22.21 -11.99 -2.17
N SER A 70 22.00 -12.08 -3.49
CA SER A 70 23.06 -11.82 -4.46
C SER A 70 23.40 -10.34 -4.59
N GLY A 71 22.52 -9.44 -4.17
CA GLY A 71 22.67 -7.99 -4.32
C GLY A 71 22.49 -7.49 -5.77
N LYS A 72 21.89 -8.30 -6.65
CA LYS A 72 21.70 -7.95 -8.07
C LYS A 72 20.53 -6.97 -8.23
N THR A 73 20.60 -6.19 -9.31
CA THR A 73 19.52 -5.29 -9.75
C THR A 73 18.31 -6.08 -10.22
N ARG A 74 17.12 -5.57 -9.94
CA ARG A 74 15.85 -6.20 -10.30
C ARG A 74 14.91 -5.17 -10.89
N LYS A 75 14.10 -5.58 -11.87
CA LYS A 75 13.07 -4.72 -12.49
C LYS A 75 11.71 -5.39 -12.34
N GLY A 76 10.67 -4.58 -12.18
CA GLY A 76 9.31 -5.05 -12.01
C GLY A 76 8.37 -3.92 -11.67
N LYS A 77 7.17 -4.23 -11.16
CA LYS A 77 6.22 -3.21 -10.71
C LYS A 77 6.34 -2.97 -9.21
N ALA A 78 6.18 -1.72 -8.80
CA ALA A 78 5.95 -1.34 -7.42
C ALA A 78 4.48 -0.98 -7.20
N SER A 79 3.99 -1.20 -5.98
CA SER A 79 2.79 -0.53 -5.46
C SER A 79 3.06 0.03 -4.07
N TYR A 80 2.02 0.41 -3.32
CA TYR A 80 2.18 0.90 -1.95
C TYR A 80 1.03 0.44 -1.05
N TYR A 81 1.27 0.45 0.26
CA TYR A 81 0.28 0.03 1.26
C TYR A 81 -0.97 0.92 1.27
N GLY A 82 -2.13 0.27 1.28
CA GLY A 82 -3.41 0.92 1.57
C GLY A 82 -3.61 1.19 3.08
N ARG A 83 -4.58 2.06 3.41
CA ARG A 83 -4.89 2.46 4.80
C ARG A 83 -5.20 1.27 5.72
N ALA A 84 -5.73 0.18 5.18
CA ALA A 84 -6.07 -1.04 5.94
C ALA A 84 -4.85 -1.76 6.54
N PHE A 85 -3.63 -1.39 6.16
CA PHE A 85 -2.39 -1.95 6.70
C PHE A 85 -1.73 -1.08 7.76
N TYR A 86 -2.21 0.16 7.96
CA TYR A 86 -1.56 1.08 8.90
C TYR A 86 -1.63 0.51 10.31
N LYS A 87 -0.50 0.57 11.03
CA LYS A 87 -0.33 0.01 12.38
C LYS A 87 -0.46 -1.51 12.49
N LYS A 88 -0.67 -2.24 11.38
CA LYS A 88 -0.57 -3.70 11.39
C LYS A 88 0.89 -4.11 11.53
N GLU A 89 1.12 -5.18 12.26
CA GLU A 89 2.44 -5.77 12.41
C GLU A 89 2.98 -6.25 11.04
N MET A 90 4.21 -5.87 10.72
CA MET A 90 4.95 -6.34 9.56
C MET A 90 5.79 -7.57 9.92
N ALA A 91 6.41 -8.21 8.93
CA ALA A 91 7.24 -9.39 9.16
C ALA A 91 8.48 -9.17 10.04
N ASP A 92 8.90 -7.92 10.28
CA ASP A 92 9.96 -7.56 11.25
C ASP A 92 9.44 -7.37 12.69
N GLY A 93 8.14 -7.61 12.93
CA GLY A 93 7.48 -7.43 14.22
C GLY A 93 7.10 -5.98 14.55
N MET A 94 7.37 -5.02 13.66
CA MET A 94 7.08 -3.61 13.90
C MET A 94 5.79 -3.17 13.20
N PRO A 95 5.01 -2.25 13.77
CA PRO A 95 3.81 -1.76 13.12
C PRO A 95 4.15 -0.95 11.86
N MET A 96 3.40 -1.17 10.80
CA MET A 96 3.52 -0.41 9.56
C MET A 96 3.28 1.08 9.83
N ASN A 97 4.32 1.88 9.61
CA ASN A 97 4.26 3.34 9.68
C ASN A 97 4.19 3.92 8.26
N PRO A 98 3.09 4.63 7.89
CA PRO A 98 2.95 5.19 6.54
C PRO A 98 3.96 6.30 6.20
N GLN A 99 4.62 6.86 7.21
CA GLN A 99 5.62 7.92 7.11
C GLN A 99 7.07 7.41 7.10
N SER A 100 7.28 6.09 7.15
CA SER A 100 8.60 5.47 7.12
C SER A 100 9.11 5.27 5.68
N ASN A 101 10.33 4.75 5.54
CA ASN A 101 10.89 4.23 4.30
C ASN A 101 10.75 2.70 4.20
N ALA A 102 9.82 2.09 4.95
CA ALA A 102 9.59 0.65 4.93
C ALA A 102 9.05 0.19 3.57
N ALA A 103 9.46 -1.02 3.17
CA ALA A 103 8.97 -1.70 1.99
C ALA A 103 8.84 -3.21 2.22
N ALA A 104 8.01 -3.86 1.40
CA ALA A 104 7.82 -5.30 1.40
C ALA A 104 8.54 -5.96 0.21
N SER A 105 9.15 -7.12 0.42
CA SER A 105 9.65 -7.96 -0.67
C SER A 105 9.47 -9.46 -0.41
N LYS A 106 9.07 -10.18 -1.46
CA LYS A 106 8.89 -11.65 -1.47
C LYS A 106 10.20 -12.41 -1.37
N THR A 107 11.31 -11.75 -1.68
CA THR A 107 12.56 -12.42 -2.09
C THR A 107 13.80 -11.75 -1.52
N LEU A 108 13.80 -10.44 -1.25
CA LEU A 108 14.93 -9.82 -0.54
C LEU A 108 14.86 -10.15 0.96
N PRO A 109 15.99 -10.38 1.65
CA PRO A 109 16.03 -10.49 3.11
C PRO A 109 15.43 -9.28 3.83
N LEU A 110 14.83 -9.49 5.00
CA LEU A 110 14.50 -8.38 5.90
C LEU A 110 15.79 -7.65 6.29
N GLY A 111 15.72 -6.33 6.48
CA GLY A 111 16.86 -5.45 6.71
C GLY A 111 17.64 -5.07 5.45
N THR A 112 17.27 -5.60 4.27
CA THR A 112 17.88 -5.15 3.01
C THR A 112 17.57 -3.68 2.79
N LYS A 113 18.60 -2.84 2.63
CA LYS A 113 18.42 -1.48 2.12
C LYS A 113 18.55 -1.48 0.61
N ALA A 114 17.64 -0.82 -0.10
CA ALA A 114 17.67 -0.78 -1.56
C ALA A 114 17.29 0.60 -2.09
N ARG A 115 17.95 1.03 -3.16
CA ARG A 115 17.50 2.16 -3.98
C ARG A 115 16.41 1.69 -4.91
N VAL A 116 15.26 2.33 -4.83
CA VAL A 116 14.12 2.11 -5.73
C VAL A 116 14.01 3.31 -6.64
N THR A 117 14.05 3.09 -7.94
CA THR A 117 13.91 4.13 -8.96
C THR A 117 12.64 3.90 -9.75
N ASN A 118 11.77 4.90 -9.82
CA ASN A 118 10.61 4.87 -10.70
C ASN A 118 11.07 5.14 -12.14
N LEU A 119 10.89 4.15 -13.01
CA LEU A 119 11.39 4.19 -14.39
C LEU A 119 10.60 5.14 -15.29
N LYS A 120 9.43 5.64 -14.85
CA LYS A 120 8.66 6.63 -15.62
C LYS A 120 9.20 8.05 -15.49
N ASN A 121 9.73 8.41 -14.33
CA ASN A 121 10.12 9.80 -14.01
C ASN A 121 11.57 9.95 -13.52
N GLY A 122 12.27 8.85 -13.25
CA GLY A 122 13.65 8.87 -12.77
C GLY A 122 13.81 9.14 -11.26
N ASN A 123 12.72 9.41 -10.53
CA ASN A 123 12.79 9.66 -9.08
C ASN A 123 13.28 8.41 -8.36
N SER A 124 14.14 8.58 -7.35
CA SER A 124 14.67 7.47 -6.57
C SER A 124 14.68 7.74 -5.06
N GLU A 125 14.44 6.69 -4.28
CA GLU A 125 14.44 6.72 -2.82
C GLU A 125 15.10 5.45 -2.27
N VAL A 126 15.74 5.56 -1.11
CA VAL A 126 16.28 4.39 -0.40
C VAL A 126 15.25 3.88 0.59
N VAL A 127 14.94 2.59 0.48
CA VAL A 127 13.98 1.88 1.34
C VAL A 127 14.66 0.78 2.12
N GLU A 128 13.99 0.33 3.18
CA GLU A 128 14.37 -0.85 3.94
C GLU A 128 13.29 -1.93 3.81
N ILE A 129 13.70 -3.15 3.49
CA ILE A 129 12.80 -4.29 3.41
C ILE A 129 12.46 -4.75 4.83
N ARG A 130 11.22 -4.51 5.25
CA ARG A 130 10.73 -4.78 6.61
C ARG A 130 9.54 -5.72 6.64
N ASP A 131 9.01 -6.07 5.48
CA ASP A 131 7.84 -6.93 5.37
C ASP A 131 7.90 -7.92 4.20
N ARG A 132 6.95 -8.84 4.14
CA ARG A 132 6.77 -9.84 3.08
C ARG A 132 5.59 -9.51 2.16
N GLY A 133 5.75 -9.88 0.89
CA GLY A 133 4.85 -9.48 -0.20
C GLY A 133 5.62 -8.66 -1.24
N PRO A 134 4.99 -8.02 -2.24
CA PRO A 134 3.59 -8.16 -2.64
C PRO A 134 3.24 -9.57 -3.09
N TYR A 135 2.06 -10.08 -2.75
CA TYR A 135 1.59 -11.40 -3.22
C TYR A 135 0.94 -11.38 -4.60
N VAL A 136 0.73 -10.18 -5.18
CA VAL A 136 0.26 -9.99 -6.55
C VAL A 136 1.35 -10.34 -7.57
N LYS A 137 0.97 -10.89 -8.72
CA LYS A 137 1.86 -11.21 -9.85
C LYS A 137 2.52 -9.93 -10.39
N ASP A 138 3.76 -10.05 -10.86
CA ASP A 138 4.57 -8.98 -11.47
C ASP A 138 4.91 -7.76 -10.61
N ARG A 139 4.45 -7.71 -9.35
CA ARG A 139 4.94 -6.75 -8.36
C ARG A 139 6.12 -7.33 -7.60
N ILE A 140 7.16 -6.52 -7.43
CA ILE A 140 8.40 -6.94 -6.77
C ILE A 140 8.62 -6.22 -5.43
N VAL A 141 7.94 -5.09 -5.21
CA VAL A 141 8.03 -4.28 -4.00
C VAL A 141 6.71 -3.56 -3.71
N ASP A 142 6.30 -3.52 -2.45
CA ASP A 142 5.24 -2.63 -1.96
C ASP A 142 5.88 -1.60 -1.02
N LEU A 143 5.63 -0.32 -1.27
CA LEU A 143 6.28 0.80 -0.59
C LEU A 143 5.39 1.40 0.50
N SER A 144 5.99 2.11 1.44
CA SER A 144 5.22 3.01 2.31
C SER A 144 4.54 4.11 1.48
N PRO A 145 3.39 4.64 1.94
CA PRO A 145 2.73 5.82 1.39
C PRO A 145 3.65 7.01 1.17
N LYS A 146 4.50 7.35 2.14
CA LYS A 146 5.42 8.49 2.01
C LYS A 146 6.47 8.25 0.93
N THR A 147 7.06 7.07 0.86
CA THR A 147 8.04 6.76 -0.19
C THR A 147 7.38 6.74 -1.57
N ALA A 148 6.18 6.18 -1.68
CA ALA A 148 5.43 6.18 -2.93
C ALA A 148 5.10 7.60 -3.43
N ASP A 149 4.83 8.53 -2.50
CA ASP A 149 4.60 9.94 -2.83
C ASP A 149 5.86 10.59 -3.44
N LYS A 150 7.00 10.47 -2.76
CA LYS A 150 8.29 10.99 -3.26
C LYS A 150 8.70 10.41 -4.62
N LEU A 151 8.41 9.14 -4.84
CA LEU A 151 8.68 8.47 -6.11
C LEU A 151 7.65 8.80 -7.21
N GLY A 152 6.56 9.51 -6.88
CA GLY A 152 5.51 9.88 -7.84
C GLY A 152 4.57 8.72 -8.22
N LEU A 153 4.36 7.74 -7.34
CA LEU A 153 3.48 6.59 -7.59
C LEU A 153 2.03 6.82 -7.16
N LYS A 154 1.75 7.85 -6.35
CA LYS A 154 0.43 8.04 -5.72
C LYS A 154 -0.72 8.21 -6.70
N LYS A 155 -0.47 8.87 -7.84
CA LYS A 155 -1.48 9.11 -8.87
C LYS A 155 -1.89 7.82 -9.60
N ASP A 156 -0.91 7.00 -9.96
CA ASP A 156 -1.12 5.80 -10.79
C ASP A 156 -1.39 4.54 -9.95
N GLY A 157 -1.10 4.57 -8.64
CA GLY A 157 -1.17 3.39 -7.76
C GLY A 157 0.02 2.43 -7.91
N VAL A 158 0.51 2.27 -9.15
CA VAL A 158 1.58 1.36 -9.53
C VAL A 158 2.54 2.01 -10.54
N ALA A 159 3.81 1.61 -10.51
CA ALA A 159 4.79 2.05 -11.51
C ALA A 159 5.84 0.97 -11.82
N PRO A 160 6.40 0.94 -13.04
CA PRO A 160 7.62 0.18 -13.31
C PRO A 160 8.78 0.78 -12.51
N VAL A 161 9.53 -0.07 -11.81
CA VAL A 161 10.66 0.32 -10.99
C VAL A 161 11.89 -0.54 -11.26
N GLU A 162 13.05 0.04 -10.99
CA GLU A 162 14.30 -0.66 -10.76
C GLU A 162 14.61 -0.67 -9.26
N VAL A 163 14.95 -1.84 -8.72
CA VAL A 163 15.35 -2.02 -7.32
C VAL A 163 16.80 -2.48 -7.31
N LYS A 164 17.67 -1.66 -6.73
CA LYS A 164 19.10 -1.88 -6.56
C LYS A 164 19.43 -2.04 -5.07
N PRO A 165 19.70 -3.26 -4.57
CA PRO A 165 20.15 -3.43 -3.20
C PRO A 165 21.43 -2.64 -2.94
N VAL A 166 21.49 -1.95 -1.80
CA VAL A 166 22.63 -1.19 -1.29
C VAL A 166 23.33 -2.00 -0.21
N GLU A 167 22.56 -2.52 0.75
CA GLU A 167 23.03 -3.40 1.84
C GLU A 167 22.16 -4.64 1.87
N VAL A 168 22.77 -5.83 1.88
CA VAL A 168 22.06 -7.13 1.86
C VAL A 168 22.50 -7.99 3.03
N PRO A 169 21.64 -8.19 4.05
CA PRO A 169 21.92 -9.11 5.14
C PRO A 169 22.12 -10.55 4.66
N GLN A 170 23.20 -11.17 5.11
CA GLN A 170 23.57 -12.54 4.81
C GLN A 170 23.07 -13.50 5.90
N ALA A 171 23.11 -14.80 5.61
CA ALA A 171 22.66 -15.81 6.57
C ALA A 171 23.60 -15.96 7.78
N ASP A 172 24.87 -15.59 7.62
CA ASP A 172 25.90 -15.59 8.67
C ASP A 172 25.90 -14.32 9.53
N GLY A 173 24.93 -13.41 9.32
CA GLY A 173 24.82 -12.14 10.02
C GLY A 173 25.66 -11.00 9.44
N THR A 174 26.49 -11.26 8.41
CA THR A 174 27.24 -10.20 7.72
C THR A 174 26.34 -9.38 6.81
N VAL A 175 26.81 -8.19 6.39
CA VAL A 175 26.11 -7.34 5.41
C VAL A 175 26.96 -7.23 4.16
N LYS A 176 26.40 -7.63 3.02
CA LYS A 176 27.04 -7.54 1.71
C LYS A 176 26.61 -6.26 0.98
N PRO A 177 27.54 -5.49 0.41
CA PRO A 177 27.21 -4.42 -0.53
C PRO A 177 26.53 -4.97 -1.79
N GLY A 178 25.44 -4.33 -2.21
CA GLY A 178 24.74 -4.66 -3.46
C GLY A 178 25.09 -3.72 -4.61
N ALA A 179 24.43 -3.92 -5.76
CA ALA A 179 24.64 -3.11 -6.98
C ALA A 179 24.41 -1.60 -6.78
N GLY A 180 23.61 -1.20 -5.81
CA GLY A 180 23.35 0.21 -5.47
C GLY A 180 24.43 0.85 -4.59
N ALA A 181 25.34 0.08 -3.99
CA ALA A 181 26.38 0.62 -3.11
C ALA A 181 27.41 1.46 -3.89
N GLN A 182 27.84 0.98 -5.06
CA GLN A 182 28.85 1.67 -5.88
C GLN A 182 28.39 3.05 -6.38
N GLU A 183 27.09 3.24 -6.57
CA GLU A 183 26.51 4.54 -6.95
C GLU A 183 26.55 5.54 -5.78
N SER A 184 26.38 5.06 -4.56
CA SER A 184 26.44 5.89 -3.34
C SER A 184 27.85 6.36 -2.98
N GLU A 185 28.88 5.65 -3.45
CA GLU A 185 30.29 6.02 -3.25
C GLU A 185 30.75 7.03 -4.30
N ARG A 186 30.39 6.83 -5.58
CA ARG A 186 30.71 7.82 -6.64
C ARG A 186 30.03 9.18 -6.42
N GLY A 187 28.81 9.17 -5.89
CA GLY A 187 28.13 10.42 -5.51
C GLY A 187 28.84 11.16 -4.37
N ARG A 188 29.51 10.44 -3.46
CA ARG A 188 30.31 11.04 -2.37
C ARG A 188 31.65 11.58 -2.86
N SER A 189 32.33 10.90 -3.79
CA SER A 189 33.62 11.36 -4.32
C SER A 189 33.49 12.57 -5.24
N SER A 190 32.35 12.75 -5.92
CA SER A 190 32.12 13.91 -6.80
C SER A 190 31.85 15.22 -6.04
N GLY A 191 31.44 15.15 -4.77
CA GLY A 191 31.07 16.33 -3.97
C GLY A 191 32.25 17.07 -3.32
N TYR A 192 33.45 16.49 -3.33
CA TYR A 192 34.62 17.05 -2.62
C TYR A 192 35.63 17.79 -3.52
N ALA A 193 35.39 17.84 -4.84
CA ALA A 193 36.38 18.32 -5.82
C ALA A 193 36.16 19.77 -6.32
N GLN A 194 35.26 20.57 -5.72
CA GLN A 194 34.96 21.92 -6.23
C GLN A 194 35.31 23.10 -5.29
N ASP A 195 35.79 22.86 -4.07
CA ASP A 195 35.99 23.95 -3.08
C ASP A 195 37.44 24.47 -2.97
N SER A 196 38.41 24.00 -3.77
CA SER A 196 39.82 24.38 -3.60
C SER A 196 40.37 25.42 -4.61
N HIS A 197 39.52 26.10 -5.40
CA HIS A 197 39.98 27.03 -6.44
C HIS A 197 39.36 28.44 -6.38
N SER A 198 39.25 29.03 -5.19
CA SER A 198 38.95 30.47 -5.08
C SER A 198 39.65 31.13 -3.89
N LEU A 199 40.98 31.14 -3.93
CA LEU A 199 41.81 32.04 -3.12
C LEU A 199 42.94 32.59 -4.02
N ARG A 200 42.62 33.62 -4.80
CA ARG A 200 43.55 34.64 -5.31
C ARG A 200 42.81 35.94 -5.52
#